data_AF-A0A842QPA9-F1
#
_entry.id   AF-A0A842QPA9-F1
#
_cell.length_a   1.000
_cell.length_b   1.000
_cell.length_c   1.000
_cell.angle_alpha   90.00
_cell.angle_beta   90.00
_cell.angle_gamma   90.00
#
_symmetry.space_group_name_H-M   'P 1'
#
loop_
_entity.id
_entity.type
_entity.pdbx_description
1 polymer ?
#
loop_
_entity_poly.entity_id
_entity_poly.type
_entity_poly.pdbx_seq_one_letter_code
_entity_poly.pdbx_strand_id
1 'polypeptide(L)'
;MKKALKRSRMRPSSIYGAMSSISLDYGVNIIPTDDQEATAILLHRLCYREQAKEERTIQLRSIKRSLPLHEQQIFLLSGLPQIGTTLAEDLLNTFDNPYKVLAEFAQAEIHTSPSGKTKRLLGPLADIKGVGPTIVETAQQLLHESYPFLCGAKKEST
;
A
#
# COMPACT_ATOMS: atom_id res chain seq x y z
N MET A 1 7.43 -9.54 30.43
CA MET A 1 8.23 -10.73 29.97
C MET A 1 9.57 -11.00 30.72
N LYS A 2 10.45 -10.02 30.99
CA LYS A 2 11.79 -10.24 31.61
C LYS A 2 11.77 -11.03 32.93
N LYS A 3 10.75 -10.83 33.78
CA LYS A 3 10.59 -11.55 35.06
C LYS A 3 10.29 -13.05 34.87
N ALA A 4 9.51 -13.41 33.84
CA ALA A 4 9.14 -14.80 33.55
C ALA A 4 10.33 -15.62 33.04
N LEU A 5 11.09 -15.05 32.09
CA LEU A 5 12.34 -15.65 31.58
C LEU A 5 13.34 -15.92 32.72
N LYS A 6 13.51 -14.98 33.65
CA LYS A 6 14.42 -15.10 34.80
C LYS A 6 14.01 -16.20 35.80
N ARG A 7 12.71 -16.50 35.91
CA ARG A 7 12.18 -17.53 36.84
C ARG A 7 12.23 -18.95 36.26
N SER A 8 12.31 -19.09 34.94
CA SER A 8 12.21 -20.38 34.25
C SER A 8 13.41 -21.33 34.41
N ARG A 9 14.58 -20.83 34.86
CA ARG A 9 15.87 -21.54 34.89
C ARG A 9 16.31 -22.15 33.54
N MET A 10 15.63 -21.82 32.44
CA MET A 10 15.98 -22.23 31.10
C MET A 10 16.86 -21.19 30.43
N ARG A 11 17.70 -21.63 29.48
CA ARG A 11 18.47 -20.71 28.65
C ARG A 11 17.49 -19.89 27.80
N PRO A 12 17.63 -18.55 27.74
CA PRO A 12 16.74 -17.71 26.94
C PRO A 12 16.63 -18.16 25.48
N SER A 13 17.73 -18.66 24.90
CA SER A 13 17.77 -19.20 23.54
C SER A 13 16.80 -20.36 23.32
N SER A 14 16.64 -21.25 24.31
CA SER A 14 15.70 -22.38 24.21
C SER A 14 14.24 -21.90 24.19
N ILE A 15 13.92 -20.88 24.98
CA ILE A 15 12.57 -20.30 25.03
C ILE A 15 12.26 -19.57 23.73
N TYR A 16 13.18 -18.74 23.24
CA TYR A 16 12.97 -18.02 21.98
C TYR A 16 12.94 -18.96 20.77
N GLY A 17 13.71 -20.05 20.77
CA GLY A 17 13.65 -21.08 19.73
C GLY A 17 12.31 -21.81 19.70
N ALA A 18 11.74 -22.12 20.87
CA ALA A 18 10.38 -22.68 20.94
C ALA A 18 9.33 -21.66 20.45
N MET A 19 9.42 -20.41 20.90
CA MET A 19 8.50 -19.35 20.46
C MET A 19 8.59 -19.09 18.94
N SER A 20 9.79 -19.13 18.35
CA SER A 20 9.95 -18.96 16.90
C SER A 20 9.32 -20.12 16.14
N SER A 21 9.48 -21.36 16.61
CA SER A 21 8.82 -22.51 15.98
C SER A 21 7.30 -22.41 16.03
N ILE A 22 6.74 -22.04 17.19
CA ILE A 22 5.29 -21.80 17.33
C ILE A 22 4.80 -20.71 16.36
N SER A 23 5.57 -19.63 16.19
CA SER A 23 5.19 -18.52 15.34
C SER A 23 5.37 -18.79 13.84
N LEU A 24 6.43 -19.49 13.44
CA LEU A 24 6.81 -19.68 12.03
C LEU A 24 6.33 -21.01 11.46
N ASP A 25 6.51 -22.10 12.21
CA ASP A 25 6.21 -23.46 11.73
C ASP A 25 4.72 -23.79 11.94
N TYR A 26 4.17 -23.41 13.10
CA TYR A 26 2.77 -23.71 13.46
C TYR A 26 1.80 -22.56 13.18
N GLY A 27 2.32 -21.37 12.83
CA GLY A 27 1.50 -20.20 12.48
C GLY A 27 0.63 -19.67 13.62
N VAL A 28 0.99 -19.93 14.88
CA VAL A 28 0.21 -19.48 16.04
C VAL A 28 0.71 -18.11 16.49
N ASN A 29 -0.20 -17.14 16.56
CA ASN A 29 0.11 -15.79 17.01
C ASN A 29 0.33 -15.74 18.53
N ILE A 30 1.48 -15.24 18.96
CA ILE A 30 1.81 -15.03 20.38
C ILE A 30 1.88 -13.53 20.66
N ILE A 31 1.02 -13.02 21.55
CA ILE A 31 1.01 -11.62 21.99
C ILE A 31 1.29 -11.57 23.50
N PRO A 32 2.53 -11.30 23.94
CA PRO A 32 2.86 -11.26 25.35
C PRO A 32 2.32 -9.99 26.02
N THR A 33 1.73 -10.16 27.20
CA THR A 33 1.28 -9.09 28.10
C THR A 33 2.11 -9.10 29.38
N ASP A 34 2.20 -7.96 30.07
CA ASP A 34 3.03 -7.84 31.27
C ASP A 34 2.30 -8.23 32.57
N ASP A 35 0.97 -8.11 32.60
CA ASP A 35 0.12 -8.45 33.74
C ASP A 35 -1.29 -8.88 33.34
N GLN A 36 -2.11 -9.19 34.35
CA GLN A 36 -3.48 -9.68 34.20
C GLN A 36 -4.41 -8.61 33.61
N GLU A 37 -4.21 -7.34 33.94
CA GLU A 37 -5.03 -6.23 33.46
C GLU A 37 -4.79 -5.98 31.97
N ALA A 38 -3.52 -5.91 31.54
CA ALA A 38 -3.13 -5.84 30.14
C ALA A 38 -3.66 -7.05 29.34
N THR A 39 -3.69 -8.23 29.96
CA THR A 39 -4.28 -9.44 29.36
C THR A 39 -5.79 -9.30 29.17
N ALA A 40 -6.51 -8.79 30.17
CA ALA A 40 -7.95 -8.57 30.08
C ALA A 40 -8.29 -7.55 28.97
N ILE A 41 -7.51 -6.46 28.87
CA ILE A 41 -7.65 -5.46 27.80
C ILE A 41 -7.42 -6.11 26.42
N LEU A 42 -6.34 -6.90 26.27
CA LEU A 42 -6.04 -7.60 25.02
C LEU A 42 -7.18 -8.55 24.63
N LEU A 43 -7.65 -9.39 25.56
CA LEU A 43 -8.75 -10.31 25.32
C LEU A 43 -10.03 -9.58 24.91
N HIS A 44 -10.40 -8.51 25.62
CA HIS A 44 -11.54 -7.68 25.25
C HIS A 44 -11.41 -7.11 23.84
N ARG A 45 -10.21 -6.65 23.43
CA ARG A 45 -9.99 -6.14 22.07
C ARG A 45 -10.00 -7.24 21.01
N LEU A 46 -9.49 -8.43 21.31
CA LEU A 46 -9.55 -9.59 20.42
C LEU A 46 -11.00 -10.03 20.22
N CYS A 47 -11.75 -10.23 21.31
CA CYS A 47 -13.16 -10.58 21.26
C CYS A 47 -13.97 -9.50 20.54
N TYR A 48 -13.74 -8.22 20.83
CA TYR A 48 -14.40 -7.13 20.11
C TYR A 48 -14.14 -7.23 18.59
N ARG A 49 -12.89 -7.46 18.17
CA ARG A 49 -12.53 -7.57 16.74
C ARG A 49 -13.04 -8.83 16.06
N GLU A 50 -13.23 -9.91 16.80
CA GLU A 50 -13.70 -11.20 16.26
C GLU A 50 -15.24 -11.28 16.25
N GLN A 51 -15.88 -10.79 17.31
CA GLN A 51 -17.34 -10.83 17.50
C GLN A 51 -18.04 -9.68 16.78
N ALA A 52 -17.46 -8.48 16.82
CA ALA A 52 -17.74 -7.53 15.76
C ALA A 52 -17.00 -8.08 14.53
N LYS A 53 -17.66 -8.98 13.79
CA LYS A 53 -17.43 -9.19 12.36
C LYS A 53 -17.62 -7.85 11.67
N GLU A 54 -16.71 -6.92 11.92
CA GLU A 54 -16.68 -5.65 11.28
C GLU A 54 -16.35 -6.02 9.85
N GLU A 55 -17.30 -5.74 8.96
CA GLU A 55 -17.11 -5.53 7.53
C GLU A 55 -16.10 -4.38 7.28
N ARG A 56 -15.04 -4.28 8.10
CA ARG A 56 -13.91 -3.42 7.86
C ARG A 56 -13.19 -4.02 6.67
N THR A 57 -13.55 -3.52 5.50
CA THR A 57 -12.69 -3.55 4.33
C THR A 57 -11.30 -3.14 4.77
N ILE A 58 -10.31 -4.01 4.52
CA ILE A 58 -8.90 -3.69 4.74
C ILE A 58 -8.65 -2.33 4.08
N GLN A 59 -8.24 -1.34 4.88
CA GLN A 59 -7.88 -0.05 4.32
C GLN A 59 -6.68 -0.29 3.40
N LEU A 60 -6.88 -0.14 2.10
CA LEU A 60 -5.83 -0.32 1.08
C LEU A 60 -4.63 0.60 1.32
N ARG A 61 -4.87 1.76 1.96
CA ARG A 61 -3.85 2.72 2.34
C ARG A 61 -4.29 3.46 3.60
N SER A 62 -3.44 3.49 4.63
CA SER A 62 -3.71 4.22 5.88
C SER A 62 -3.33 5.69 5.72
N ILE A 63 -4.25 6.59 6.07
CA ILE A 63 -4.05 8.04 6.06
C ILE A 63 -4.02 8.55 7.50
N LYS A 64 -3.01 9.34 7.86
CA LYS A 64 -3.07 10.15 9.09
C LYS A 64 -4.16 11.21 8.89
N ARG A 65 -5.17 11.25 9.77
CA ARG A 65 -6.36 12.14 9.66
C ARG A 65 -6.05 13.65 9.62
N SER A 66 -4.79 14.07 9.78
CA SER A 66 -4.37 15.47 9.93
C SER A 66 -3.29 15.91 8.93
N LEU A 67 -3.27 15.38 7.70
CA LEU A 67 -2.34 15.86 6.67
C LEU A 67 -2.75 17.25 6.17
N PRO A 68 -1.82 18.21 6.00
CA PRO A 68 -2.11 19.48 5.35
C PRO A 68 -2.44 19.29 3.86
N LEU A 69 -3.16 20.23 3.24
CA LEU A 69 -3.74 20.06 1.90
C LEU A 69 -2.68 19.76 0.80
N HIS A 70 -1.50 20.39 0.87
CA HIS A 70 -0.43 20.13 -0.08
C HIS A 70 0.13 18.70 0.05
N GLU A 71 0.29 18.19 1.28
CA GLU A 71 0.68 16.78 1.50
C GLU A 71 -0.43 15.82 1.04
N GLN A 72 -1.70 16.22 1.11
CA GLN A 72 -2.80 15.44 0.54
C GLN A 72 -2.73 15.36 -1.00
N GLN A 73 -2.29 16.42 -1.68
CA GLN A 73 -2.07 16.41 -3.14
C GLN A 73 -0.96 15.41 -3.52
N ILE A 74 0.17 15.46 -2.81
CA ILE A 74 1.27 14.51 -3.00
C ILE A 74 0.78 13.09 -2.73
N PHE A 75 0.07 12.88 -1.62
CA PHE A 75 -0.48 11.57 -1.24
C PHE A 75 -1.42 10.98 -2.30
N LEU A 76 -2.29 11.82 -2.89
CA LEU A 76 -3.22 11.43 -3.96
C LEU A 76 -2.45 10.96 -5.20
N LEU A 77 -1.46 11.73 -5.66
CA LEU A 77 -0.68 11.39 -6.85
C LEU A 77 0.25 10.19 -6.63
N SER A 78 0.84 10.05 -5.45
CA SER A 78 1.54 8.83 -5.05
C SER A 78 0.60 7.62 -4.91
N GLY A 79 -0.71 7.81 -5.10
CA GLY A 79 -1.72 6.77 -5.32
C GLY A 79 -1.53 6.01 -6.62
N LEU A 80 -1.00 6.68 -7.64
CA LEU A 80 -0.86 6.14 -8.98
C LEU A 80 0.30 5.11 -9.05
N PRO A 81 0.17 4.06 -9.88
CA PRO A 81 1.22 3.08 -10.09
C PRO A 81 2.53 3.75 -10.50
N GLN A 82 3.62 3.35 -9.84
CA GLN A 82 4.99 3.82 -10.15
C GLN A 82 5.22 5.33 -9.90
N ILE A 83 4.32 6.02 -9.19
CA ILE A 83 4.50 7.42 -8.78
C ILE A 83 4.81 7.48 -7.28
N GLY A 84 6.01 7.95 -6.95
CA GLY A 84 6.44 8.21 -5.57
C GLY A 84 6.19 9.65 -5.13
N THR A 85 6.67 10.01 -3.93
CA THR A 85 6.51 11.37 -3.39
C THR A 85 7.30 12.41 -4.20
N THR A 86 8.55 12.11 -4.55
CA THR A 86 9.41 13.01 -5.32
C THR A 86 8.83 13.29 -6.72
N LEU A 87 8.36 12.25 -7.40
CA LEU A 87 7.76 12.42 -8.72
C LEU A 87 6.41 13.15 -8.63
N ALA A 88 5.62 12.92 -7.58
CA ALA A 88 4.39 13.66 -7.35
C ALA A 88 4.65 15.16 -7.13
N GLU A 89 5.71 15.52 -6.40
CA GLU A 89 6.15 16.90 -6.24
C GLU A 89 6.58 17.52 -7.57
N ASP A 90 7.40 16.82 -8.38
CA ASP A 90 7.81 17.30 -9.71
C ASP A 90 6.62 17.52 -10.65
N LEU A 91 5.64 16.61 -10.62
CA LEU A 91 4.39 16.71 -11.37
C LEU A 91 3.56 17.91 -10.92
N LEU A 92 3.45 18.16 -9.61
CA LEU A 92 2.73 19.31 -9.06
C LEU A 92 3.43 20.63 -9.37
N ASN A 93 4.76 20.66 -9.35
CA ASN A 93 5.52 21.85 -9.73
C ASN A 93 5.34 22.20 -11.21
N THR A 94 5.15 21.18 -12.07
CA THR A 94 4.98 21.37 -13.53
C THR A 94 3.54 21.69 -13.91
N PHE A 95 2.58 20.96 -13.36
CA PHE A 95 1.17 21.03 -13.72
C PHE A 95 0.28 21.69 -12.66
N ASP A 96 0.85 22.23 -11.60
CA ASP A 96 0.22 23.08 -10.57
C ASP A 96 -0.78 22.35 -9.63
N ASN A 97 -1.59 21.40 -10.09
CA ASN A 97 -2.51 20.66 -9.21
C ASN A 97 -2.82 19.23 -9.68
N PRO A 98 -3.32 18.34 -8.79
CA PRO A 98 -3.57 16.94 -9.15
C PRO A 98 -4.55 16.73 -10.29
N TYR A 99 -5.55 17.61 -10.46
CA TYR A 99 -6.52 17.49 -11.54
C TYR A 99 -5.84 17.63 -12.90
N LYS A 100 -4.98 18.65 -13.07
CA LYS A 100 -4.20 18.86 -14.30
C LYS A 100 -3.25 17.70 -14.56
N VAL A 101 -2.58 17.17 -13.54
CA VAL A 101 -1.74 15.97 -13.66
C VAL A 101 -2.55 14.78 -14.18
N LEU A 102 -3.70 14.49 -13.56
CA LEU A 102 -4.56 13.37 -13.96
C LEU A 102 -5.09 13.54 -15.39
N ALA A 103 -5.47 14.76 -15.78
CA ALA A 103 -5.93 15.06 -17.14
C ALA A 103 -4.82 14.82 -18.18
N GLU A 104 -3.60 15.26 -17.89
CA GLU A 104 -2.44 15.03 -18.76
C GLU A 104 -2.13 13.53 -18.89
N PHE A 105 -2.14 12.78 -17.79
CA PHE A 105 -1.93 11.32 -17.85
C PHE A 105 -3.03 10.62 -18.66
N ALA A 106 -4.30 11.05 -18.52
CA ALA A 106 -5.42 10.50 -19.26
C ALA A 106 -5.33 10.80 -20.77
N GLN A 107 -4.88 11.99 -21.15
CA GLN A 107 -4.89 12.46 -22.55
C GLN A 107 -3.56 12.24 -23.30
N ALA A 108 -2.51 11.83 -22.60
CA ALA A 108 -1.18 11.66 -23.18
C ALA A 108 -1.13 10.69 -24.38
N GLU A 109 -0.44 11.11 -25.44
CA GLU A 109 -0.26 10.31 -26.65
C GLU A 109 1.03 9.49 -26.57
N ILE A 110 0.91 8.17 -26.75
CA ILE A 110 2.03 7.23 -26.80
C ILE A 110 2.18 6.70 -28.22
N HIS A 111 3.25 7.14 -28.89
CA HIS A 111 3.60 6.64 -30.21
C HIS A 111 4.32 5.30 -30.10
N THR A 112 3.75 4.28 -30.72
CA THR A 112 4.37 2.94 -30.80
C THR A 112 4.96 2.76 -32.19
N SER A 113 6.18 2.23 -32.28
CA SER A 113 6.80 1.94 -33.57
C SER A 113 6.03 0.83 -34.33
N PRO A 114 6.14 0.74 -35.66
CA PRO A 114 5.49 -0.31 -36.45
C PRO A 114 5.88 -1.73 -36.01
N SER A 115 7.05 -1.89 -35.38
CA SER A 115 7.54 -3.16 -34.84
C SER A 115 6.99 -3.52 -33.45
N GLY A 116 6.28 -2.59 -32.78
CA GLY A 116 5.78 -2.75 -31.41
C GLY A 116 6.85 -2.71 -30.31
N LYS A 117 8.15 -2.70 -30.66
CA LYS A 117 9.25 -2.84 -29.69
C LYS A 117 9.59 -1.56 -28.93
N THR A 118 9.26 -0.40 -29.48
CA THR A 118 9.61 0.90 -28.91
C THR A 118 8.37 1.77 -28.78
N LYS A 119 8.16 2.29 -27.57
CA LYS A 119 7.13 3.27 -27.24
C LYS A 119 7.80 4.61 -26.93
N ARG A 120 7.23 5.70 -27.42
CA ARG A 120 7.66 7.07 -27.11
C ARG A 120 6.47 7.85 -26.59
N LEU A 121 6.68 8.49 -25.44
CA LEU A 121 5.72 9.43 -24.88
C LEU A 121 5.94 10.79 -25.54
N LEU A 122 4.85 11.46 -25.92
CA LEU A 122 4.86 12.82 -26.43
C LEU A 122 4.20 13.78 -25.42
N GLY A 123 4.42 15.08 -25.63
CA GLY A 123 3.81 16.12 -24.81
C GLY A 123 4.59 16.44 -23.53
N PRO A 124 4.00 17.27 -22.64
CA PRO A 124 4.71 17.86 -21.51
C PRO A 124 5.15 16.84 -20.46
N LEU A 125 4.50 15.67 -20.41
CA LEU A 125 4.90 14.57 -19.53
C LEU A 125 6.24 13.94 -19.92
N ALA A 126 6.66 14.03 -21.20
CA ALA A 126 7.93 13.49 -21.66
C ALA A 126 9.15 14.24 -21.10
N ASP A 127 8.96 15.49 -20.69
CA ASP A 127 10.03 16.34 -20.13
C ASP A 127 10.29 16.03 -18.64
N ILE A 128 9.39 15.30 -17.99
CA ILE A 128 9.47 15.00 -16.56
C ILE A 128 10.29 13.73 -16.35
N LYS A 129 11.43 13.89 -15.69
CA LYS A 129 12.35 12.78 -15.39
C LYS A 129 11.65 11.70 -14.58
N GLY A 130 11.64 10.48 -15.12
CA GLY A 130 11.02 9.33 -14.47
C GLY A 130 9.60 9.04 -14.95
N VAL A 131 9.00 9.89 -15.78
CA VAL A 131 7.74 9.58 -16.49
C VAL A 131 8.08 8.92 -17.83
N GLY A 132 7.73 7.65 -17.97
CA GLY A 132 7.90 6.88 -19.20
C GLY A 132 6.57 6.40 -19.78
N PRO A 133 6.56 5.91 -21.03
CA PRO A 133 5.33 5.46 -21.70
C PRO A 133 4.61 4.35 -20.94
N THR A 134 5.33 3.43 -20.29
CA THR A 134 4.73 2.34 -19.50
C THR A 134 3.96 2.85 -18.28
N ILE A 135 4.49 3.86 -17.59
CA ILE A 135 3.84 4.45 -16.42
C ILE A 135 2.55 5.14 -16.86
N VAL A 136 2.61 5.89 -17.96
CA VAL A 136 1.45 6.57 -18.54
C VAL A 136 0.39 5.57 -18.99
N GLU A 137 0.76 4.51 -19.70
CA GLU A 137 -0.17 3.46 -20.15
C GLU A 137 -0.85 2.75 -18.97
N THR A 138 -0.09 2.44 -17.91
CA THR A 138 -0.65 1.81 -16.70
C THR A 138 -1.60 2.77 -15.98
N ALA A 139 -1.26 4.07 -15.92
CA ALA A 139 -2.14 5.08 -15.37
C ALA A 139 -3.39 5.28 -16.23
N GLN A 140 -3.29 5.27 -17.56
CA GLN A 140 -4.43 5.35 -18.47
C GLN A 140 -5.39 4.17 -18.29
N GLN A 141 -4.86 2.95 -18.17
CA GLN A 141 -5.66 1.78 -17.83
C GLN A 141 -6.39 1.99 -16.50
N LEU A 142 -5.72 2.50 -15.46
CA LEU A 142 -6.35 2.78 -14.17
C LEU A 142 -7.45 3.87 -14.26
N LEU A 143 -7.24 4.91 -15.09
CA LEU A 143 -8.11 6.08 -15.16
C LEU A 143 -9.30 5.91 -16.12
N HIS A 144 -9.16 5.10 -17.17
CA HIS A 144 -10.20 4.91 -18.18
C HIS A 144 -11.00 3.61 -18.01
N GLU A 145 -10.41 2.55 -17.46
CA GLU A 145 -11.09 1.27 -17.34
C GLU A 145 -12.18 1.30 -16.25
N SER A 146 -13.28 0.60 -16.52
CA SER A 146 -14.41 0.53 -15.61
C SER A 146 -14.09 -0.35 -14.40
N TYR A 147 -14.39 0.13 -13.19
CA TYR A 147 -14.14 -0.62 -11.95
C TYR A 147 -14.78 -2.04 -11.94
N PRO A 148 -16.06 -2.22 -12.33
CA PRO A 148 -16.66 -3.55 -12.49
C PRO A 148 -15.89 -4.47 -13.45
N PHE A 149 -15.39 -3.94 -14.57
CA PHE A 149 -14.65 -4.71 -15.56
C PHE A 149 -13.32 -5.22 -14.98
N LEU A 150 -12.56 -4.35 -14.31
CA LEU A 150 -11.30 -4.71 -13.65
C LEU A 150 -11.49 -5.76 -12.54
N CYS A 151 -12.60 -5.70 -11.81
CA CYS A 151 -12.93 -6.71 -10.80
C CYS A 151 -13.31 -8.07 -11.42
N GLY A 152 -13.99 -8.04 -12.57
CA GLY A 152 -14.39 -9.25 -13.31
C GLY A 152 -13.20 -9.98 -13.92
N ALA A 153 -12.28 -9.26 -14.57
CA ALA A 153 -11.08 -9.83 -15.19
C ALA A 153 -10.21 -10.63 -14.21
N LYS A 154 -10.20 -10.25 -12.92
CA LYS A 154 -9.43 -10.93 -11.87
C LYS A 154 -10.01 -12.30 -11.46
N LYS A 155 -11.30 -12.57 -11.74
CA LYS A 155 -11.95 -13.85 -11.41
C LYS A 155 -11.70 -14.94 -12.45
N GLU A 156 -11.31 -14.59 -13.68
CA GLU A 156 -11.08 -15.54 -14.78
C GLU A 156 -9.62 -16.03 -14.86
N SER A 157 -8.70 -15.39 -14.13
CA SER A 157 -7.27 -15.72 -14.12
C SER A 157 -6.80 -16.54 -12.91
N THR A 158 -7.73 -17.10 -12.12
CA THR A 158 -7.47 -17.94 -10.93
C THR A 158 -8.20 -19.27 -11.07
#